data_AF-A0A0P0W1Y5-F1
#
_entry.id   AF-A0A0P0W1Y5-F1
#
_cell.length_a   1.000
_cell.length_b   1.000
_cell.length_c   1.000
_cell.angle_alpha   90.00
_cell.angle_beta   90.00
_cell.angle_gamma   90.00
#
_symmetry.space_group_name_H-M   'P 1'
#
loop_
_entity.id
_entity.type
_entity.pdbx_description
1 polymer ?
#
loop_
_entity_poly.entity_id
_entity_poly.type
_entity_poly.pdbx_seq_one_letter_code
_entity_poly.pdbx_strand_id
1 'polypeptide(L)'
;MKVGALLTSAGINISLCILFLSLYSVLRKQPQNVKVYFGRRIAEENSRLREAFILERFVPSASWILRSLRCTEDELLATAGLDAVVFNRILVFRYVHNYLILCSTLIFFILFEVYIDVSFYAVSLCALRV
;
A
#
# COMPACT_ATOMS: atom_id res chain seq x y z
N MET A 1 7.32 26.15 -6.08
CA MET A 1 6.31 25.64 -5.11
C MET A 1 6.98 25.49 -3.76
N LYS A 2 6.34 25.90 -2.64
CA LYS A 2 6.96 25.77 -1.31
C LYS A 2 6.96 24.29 -0.92
N VAL A 3 8.14 23.67 -0.79
CA VAL A 3 8.30 22.26 -0.38
C VAL A 3 7.47 21.93 0.87
N GLY A 4 7.37 22.88 1.81
CA GLY A 4 6.53 22.74 3.00
C GLY A 4 5.03 22.51 2.70
N ALA A 5 4.46 23.16 1.68
CA ALA A 5 3.06 22.95 1.32
C ALA A 5 2.82 21.54 0.73
N LEU A 6 3.78 21.04 -0.05
CA LEU A 6 3.76 19.67 -0.57
C LEU A 6 3.91 18.65 0.55
N LEU A 7 4.82 18.89 1.49
CA LEU A 7 5.03 18.00 2.63
C LEU A 7 3.80 17.94 3.54
N THR A 8 3.18 19.08 3.83
CA THR A 8 1.94 19.13 4.62
C THR A 8 0.81 18.39 3.92
N SER A 9 0.59 18.62 2.62
CA SER A 9 -0.48 17.93 1.89
C SER A 9 -0.23 16.43 1.76
N ALA A 10 1.01 16.00 1.48
CA ALA A 10 1.39 14.59 1.45
C ALA A 10 1.23 13.94 2.84
N GLY A 11 1.68 14.61 3.90
CA GLY A 11 1.57 14.14 5.28
C GLY A 11 0.12 13.92 5.71
N ILE A 12 -0.79 14.84 5.37
CA ILE A 12 -2.24 14.68 5.63
C ILE A 12 -2.78 13.45 4.91
N ASN A 13 -2.51 13.31 3.61
CA ASN A 13 -3.00 12.18 2.82
C ASN A 13 -2.46 10.84 3.34
N ILE A 14 -1.18 10.75 3.65
CA ILE A 14 -0.56 9.53 4.22
C ILE A 14 -1.20 9.20 5.57
N SER A 15 -1.39 10.18 6.44
CA SER A 15 -2.00 9.99 7.76
C SER A 15 -3.44 9.46 7.65
N LEU A 16 -4.24 10.04 6.75
CA LEU A 16 -5.60 9.57 6.48
C LEU A 16 -5.61 8.16 5.89
N CYS A 17 -4.71 7.84 4.97
CA CYS A 17 -4.55 6.48 4.44
C CYS A 17 -4.25 5.47 5.56
N ILE A 18 -3.31 5.76 6.45
CA ILE A 18 -2.98 4.88 7.59
C ILE A 18 -4.18 4.70 8.51
N LEU A 19 -4.92 5.79 8.80
CA LEU A 19 -6.12 5.74 9.62
C LEU A 19 -7.19 4.85 8.98
N PHE A 20 -7.52 5.06 7.70
CA PHE A 20 -8.53 4.27 7.01
C PHE A 20 -8.13 2.80 6.84
N LEU A 21 -6.86 2.51 6.53
CA LEU A 21 -6.36 1.13 6.46
C LEU A 21 -6.44 0.43 7.81
N SER A 22 -6.17 1.16 8.90
CA SER A 22 -6.28 0.64 10.27
C SER A 22 -7.74 0.35 10.62
N LEU A 23 -8.64 1.31 10.38
CA LEU A 23 -10.08 1.16 10.58
C LEU A 23 -10.64 0.00 9.77
N TYR A 24 -10.33 -0.08 8.47
CA TYR A 24 -10.72 -1.20 7.61
C TYR A 24 -10.24 -2.54 8.17
N SER A 25 -8.98 -2.61 8.62
CA SER A 25 -8.38 -3.82 9.18
C SER A 25 -9.07 -4.30 10.45
N VAL A 26 -9.55 -3.38 11.30
CA VAL A 26 -10.29 -3.70 12.52
C VAL A 26 -11.74 -4.02 12.22
N LEU A 27 -12.43 -3.20 11.42
CA LEU A 27 -13.86 -3.32 11.14
C LEU A 27 -14.18 -4.61 10.37
N ARG A 28 -13.35 -5.01 9.40
CA ARG A 28 -13.53 -6.28 8.67
C ARG A 28 -13.36 -7.52 9.56
N LYS A 29 -12.75 -7.36 10.73
CA LYS A 29 -12.58 -8.44 11.71
C LYS A 29 -13.76 -8.55 12.69
N GLN A 30 -14.64 -7.56 12.75
CA GLN A 30 -15.78 -7.60 13.66
C GLN A 30 -16.85 -8.54 13.11
N PRO A 31 -17.38 -9.48 13.93
CA PRO A 31 -18.35 -10.48 13.47
C PRO A 31 -19.64 -9.83 12.95
N GLN A 32 -20.04 -8.70 13.55
CA GLN A 32 -21.21 -7.93 13.14
C GLN A 32 -21.10 -7.34 11.73
N ASN A 33 -19.88 -7.07 11.25
CA ASN A 33 -19.63 -6.39 9.97
C ASN A 33 -19.27 -7.35 8.83
N VAL A 34 -19.21 -8.66 9.08
CA VAL A 34 -18.74 -9.65 8.09
C VAL A 34 -19.54 -9.55 6.78
N LYS A 35 -20.85 -9.37 6.86
CA LYS A 35 -21.74 -9.26 5.69
C LYS A 35 -21.50 -8.01 4.84
N VAL A 36 -20.87 -6.97 5.39
CA VAL A 36 -20.56 -5.72 4.68
C VAL A 36 -19.25 -5.86 3.91
N TYR A 37 -18.24 -6.50 4.52
CA TYR A 37 -16.90 -6.62 3.94
C TYR A 37 -16.70 -7.86 3.06
N PHE A 38 -17.53 -8.89 3.23
CA PHE A 38 -17.45 -10.12 2.46
C PHE A 38 -18.79 -10.40 1.79
N GLY A 39 -18.74 -10.85 0.53
CA GLY A 39 -19.94 -11.26 -0.20
C GLY A 39 -20.66 -12.42 0.50
N ARG A 40 -21.97 -12.56 0.25
CA ARG A 40 -22.86 -13.47 0.99
C ARG A 40 -22.28 -14.88 1.19
N ARG A 41 -21.74 -15.49 0.14
CA ARG A 41 -21.16 -16.84 0.18
C ARG A 41 -19.96 -16.95 1.12
N ILE A 42 -19.06 -15.96 1.08
CA ILE A 42 -17.84 -15.92 1.91
C ILE A 42 -18.19 -15.54 3.36
N ALA A 43 -19.22 -14.70 3.54
CA ALA A 43 -19.70 -14.29 4.86
C ALA A 43 -20.30 -15.47 5.62
N GLU A 44 -21.09 -16.32 4.96
CA GLU A 44 -21.69 -17.51 5.58
C GLU A 44 -20.62 -18.53 5.98
N GLU A 45 -19.65 -18.82 5.11
CA GLU A 45 -18.56 -19.75 5.38
C GLU A 45 -17.65 -19.27 6.53
N ASN A 46 -17.30 -17.97 6.55
CA ASN A 46 -16.45 -17.41 7.62
C ASN A 46 -17.18 -17.08 8.91
N SER A 47 -18.52 -16.91 8.89
CA SER A 47 -19.28 -16.54 10.08
C SER A 47 -19.10 -17.56 11.21
N ARG A 48 -19.15 -18.85 10.88
CA ARG A 48 -18.97 -19.97 11.82
C ARG A 48 -17.58 -19.97 12.47
N LEU A 49 -16.54 -19.61 11.73
CA LEU A 49 -15.16 -19.54 12.25
C LEU A 49 -14.91 -18.29 13.10
N ARG A 50 -15.78 -17.27 13.02
CA ARG A 50 -15.61 -15.97 13.69
C ARG A 50 -16.39 -15.82 14.99
N GLU A 51 -17.08 -16.83 15.50
CA GLU A 51 -17.88 -16.70 16.72
C GLU A 51 -17.04 -16.46 18.00
N ALA A 52 -15.79 -16.96 18.06
CA ALA A 52 -14.93 -16.72 19.21
C ALA A 52 -14.47 -15.26 19.31
N PHE A 53 -14.76 -14.57 20.42
CA PHE A 53 -14.22 -13.24 20.71
C PHE A 53 -12.71 -13.34 20.96
N ILE A 54 -11.91 -12.72 20.09
CA ILE A 54 -10.44 -12.66 20.21
C ILE A 54 -10.02 -11.20 20.19
N LEU A 55 -9.33 -10.74 21.24
CA LEU A 55 -8.86 -9.34 21.37
C LEU A 55 -7.93 -8.92 20.21
N GLU A 56 -7.22 -9.86 19.61
CA GLU A 56 -6.40 -9.64 18.39
C GLU A 56 -7.19 -9.07 17.20
N ARG A 57 -8.53 -9.08 17.25
CA ARG A 57 -9.39 -8.45 16.24
C ARG A 57 -9.29 -6.92 16.23
N PHE A 58 -8.94 -6.30 17.35
CA PHE A 58 -8.78 -4.85 17.44
C PHE A 58 -7.39 -4.38 16.98
N VAL A 59 -6.46 -5.31 16.77
CA VAL A 59 -5.14 -4.97 16.25
C VAL A 59 -5.23 -4.83 14.73
N PRO A 60 -4.94 -3.64 14.15
CA PRO A 60 -4.86 -3.50 12.71
C PRO A 60 -3.75 -4.40 12.16
N SER A 61 -4.02 -5.17 11.10
CA SER A 61 -3.04 -6.08 10.51
C SER A 61 -2.97 -5.93 9.01
N ALA A 62 -1.76 -5.86 8.46
CA ALA A 62 -1.52 -5.82 7.02
C ALA A 62 -1.58 -7.21 6.35
N SER A 63 -1.85 -8.28 7.11
CA SER A 63 -1.88 -9.67 6.61
C SER A 63 -2.86 -9.89 5.45
N TRP A 64 -3.95 -9.11 5.39
CA TRP A 64 -4.91 -9.20 4.29
C TRP A 64 -4.35 -8.66 2.98
N ILE A 65 -3.45 -7.67 3.03
CA ILE A 65 -2.75 -7.13 1.86
C ILE A 65 -1.80 -8.21 1.32
N LEU A 66 -1.00 -8.83 2.19
CA LEU A 66 -0.13 -9.93 1.78
C LEU A 66 -0.94 -11.09 1.19
N ARG A 67 -2.09 -11.41 1.79
CA ARG A 67 -2.94 -12.49 1.29
C ARG A 67 -3.57 -12.17 -0.07
N SER A 68 -3.98 -10.92 -0.30
CA SER A 68 -4.48 -10.51 -1.62
C SER A 68 -3.39 -10.52 -2.69
N LEU A 69 -2.14 -10.19 -2.32
CA LEU A 69 -1.00 -10.24 -3.24
C LEU A 69 -0.56 -11.67 -3.59
N ARG A 70 -0.90 -12.67 -2.76
CA ARG A 70 -0.62 -14.09 -3.02
C ARG A 70 -1.69 -14.79 -3.85
N CYS A 71 -2.85 -14.17 -4.04
CA CYS A 71 -3.93 -14.72 -4.85
C CYS A 71 -3.45 -14.91 -6.29
N THR A 72 -3.57 -16.12 -6.82
CA THR A 72 -3.16 -16.40 -8.21
C THR A 72 -4.21 -15.90 -9.19
N GLU A 73 -3.82 -15.71 -10.45
CA GLU A 73 -4.78 -15.32 -11.49
C GLU A 73 -5.85 -16.41 -11.69
N ASP A 74 -5.48 -17.69 -11.60
CA ASP A 74 -6.42 -18.81 -11.71
C ASP A 74 -7.43 -18.82 -10.55
N GLU A 75 -6.97 -18.56 -9.32
CA GLU A 75 -7.86 -18.40 -8.16
C GLU A 75 -8.81 -17.22 -8.33
N LEU A 76 -8.30 -16.10 -8.84
CA LEU A 76 -9.09 -14.90 -9.10
C LEU A 76 -10.12 -15.16 -10.21
N LEU A 77 -9.74 -15.85 -11.28
CA LEU A 77 -10.63 -16.23 -12.38
C LEU A 77 -11.74 -17.17 -11.89
N ALA A 78 -11.38 -18.18 -11.10
CA ALA A 78 -12.33 -19.15 -10.56
C ALA A 78 -13.31 -18.52 -9.55
N THR A 79 -12.87 -17.51 -8.79
CA THR A 79 -13.67 -16.92 -7.70
C THR A 79 -14.46 -15.69 -8.13
N ALA A 80 -13.87 -14.84 -8.99
CA ALA A 80 -14.39 -13.51 -9.33
C ALA A 80 -14.61 -13.30 -10.84
N GLY A 81 -14.20 -14.25 -11.69
CA GLY A 81 -14.44 -14.22 -13.13
C GLY A 81 -13.43 -13.39 -13.93
N LEU A 82 -13.63 -13.37 -15.25
CA LEU A 82 -12.70 -12.76 -16.20
C LEU A 82 -12.55 -11.25 -16.02
N ASP A 83 -13.66 -10.53 -15.77
CA ASP A 83 -13.63 -9.08 -15.59
C ASP A 83 -12.73 -8.66 -14.43
N ALA A 84 -12.76 -9.44 -13.33
CA ALA A 84 -11.89 -9.20 -12.18
C ALA A 84 -10.42 -9.41 -12.52
N VAL A 85 -10.10 -10.41 -13.32
CA VAL A 85 -8.73 -10.67 -13.80
C VAL A 85 -8.23 -9.54 -14.69
N VAL A 86 -9.05 -9.10 -15.66
CA VAL A 86 -8.69 -7.99 -16.56
C VAL A 86 -8.51 -6.70 -15.77
N PHE A 87 -9.41 -6.41 -14.81
CA PHE A 87 -9.29 -5.26 -13.93
C PHE A 87 -8.01 -5.31 -13.08
N ASN A 88 -7.70 -6.47 -12.49
CA ASN A 88 -6.48 -6.67 -11.73
C ASN A 88 -5.22 -6.46 -12.60
N ARG A 89 -5.22 -6.95 -13.84
CA ARG A 89 -4.11 -6.71 -14.79
C ARG A 89 -3.95 -5.22 -15.09
N ILE A 90 -5.02 -4.50 -15.37
CA ILE A 90 -4.96 -3.06 -15.62
C ILE A 90 -4.39 -2.32 -14.41
N LEU A 91 -4.85 -2.63 -13.20
CA LEU A 91 -4.33 -1.97 -11.99
C LEU A 91 -2.86 -2.33 -11.71
N VAL A 92 -2.51 -3.62 -11.73
CA VAL A 92 -1.17 -4.09 -11.36
C VAL A 92 -0.14 -3.70 -12.42
N PHE A 93 -0.37 -4.07 -13.69
CA PHE A 93 0.60 -3.80 -14.75
C PHE A 93 0.66 -2.33 -15.10
N ARG A 94 -0.48 -1.66 -15.23
CA ARG A 94 -0.49 -0.29 -15.77
C ARG A 94 -0.15 0.74 -14.71
N TYR A 95 -0.76 0.64 -13.54
CA TYR A 95 -0.60 1.65 -12.51
C TYR A 95 0.51 1.30 -11.54
N VAL A 96 0.45 0.16 -10.87
CA VAL A 96 1.41 -0.12 -9.79
C VAL A 96 2.82 -0.30 -10.35
N HIS A 97 3.01 -1.17 -11.34
CA HIS A 97 4.35 -1.48 -11.84
C HIS A 97 5.00 -0.26 -12.51
N ASN A 98 4.31 0.37 -13.48
CA ASN A 98 4.90 1.50 -14.20
C ASN A 98 5.10 2.73 -13.30
N TYR A 99 4.15 3.03 -12.41
CA TYR A 99 4.27 4.19 -11.52
C TYR A 99 5.36 3.97 -10.47
N LEU A 100 5.46 2.77 -9.89
CA LEU A 100 6.50 2.45 -8.93
C LEU A 100 7.89 2.53 -9.59
N ILE A 101 8.05 1.95 -10.79
CA ILE A 101 9.30 2.05 -11.55
C ILE A 101 9.63 3.50 -11.83
N LEU A 102 8.70 4.27 -12.39
CA LEU A 102 8.92 5.68 -12.71
C LEU A 102 9.30 6.51 -11.46
N CYS A 103 8.59 6.35 -10.35
CA CYS A 103 8.92 7.04 -9.12
C CYS A 103 10.29 6.63 -8.58
N SER A 104 10.61 5.33 -8.59
CA SER A 104 11.90 4.83 -8.11
C SER A 104 13.08 5.32 -8.96
N THR A 105 12.95 5.38 -10.29
CA THR A 105 13.98 5.93 -11.16
C THR A 105 14.15 7.43 -10.96
N LEU A 106 13.06 8.20 -10.87
CA LEU A 106 13.12 9.63 -10.60
C LEU A 106 13.78 9.94 -9.25
N ILE A 107 13.42 9.22 -8.19
CA ILE A 107 14.04 9.38 -6.87
C ILE A 107 15.53 9.06 -6.94
N PHE A 108 15.92 7.98 -7.63
CA PHE A 108 17.32 7.62 -7.82
C PHE A 108 18.12 8.73 -8.53
N PHE A 109 17.59 9.29 -9.62
CA PHE A 109 18.24 10.40 -10.34
C PHE A 109 18.41 11.63 -9.46
N ILE A 110 17.38 12.00 -8.69
CA ILE A 110 17.44 13.16 -7.78
C ILE A 110 18.49 12.92 -6.68
N LEU A 111 18.48 11.74 -6.05
CA LEU A 111 19.46 11.42 -5.01
C LEU A 111 20.89 11.36 -5.55
N PHE A 112 21.06 10.87 -6.78
CA PHE A 112 22.36 10.83 -7.45
C PHE A 112 22.91 12.23 -7.73
N GLU A 113 22.08 13.14 -8.22
CA GLU A 113 22.46 14.55 -8.46
C GLU A 113 22.88 15.23 -7.15
N VAL A 114 22.07 15.09 -6.09
CA VAL A 114 22.39 15.63 -4.74
C VAL A 114 23.72 15.05 -4.21
N TYR A 115 23.97 13.77 -4.45
CA TYR A 115 25.22 13.13 -4.04
C TYR A 115 26.44 13.69 -4.77
N ILE A 116 26.32 13.96 -6.08
CA ILE A 116 27.38 14.59 -6.87
C ILE A 116 27.66 16.00 -6.35
N ASP A 117 26.62 16.80 -6.12
CA ASP A 117 26.76 18.16 -5.60
C ASP A 117 27.48 18.15 -4.26
N VAL A 118 27.02 17.36 -3.29
CA VAL A 118 27.65 17.25 -1.96
C VAL A 118 29.10 16.81 -2.06
N SER A 119 29.40 15.84 -2.94
CA SER A 119 30.78 15.37 -3.17
C SER A 119 31.66 16.47 -3.76
N PHE A 120 31.16 17.23 -4.72
CA PHE A 120 31.86 18.37 -5.31
C PHE A 120 32.14 19.46 -4.27
N TYR A 121 31.13 19.85 -3.48
CA TYR A 121 31.29 20.80 -2.37
C TYR A 121 32.32 20.33 -1.35
N ALA A 122 32.31 19.04 -0.98
CA ALA A 122 33.28 18.49 -0.04
C ALA A 122 34.72 18.55 -0.58
N VAL A 123 34.92 18.20 -1.85
CA VAL A 123 36.23 18.31 -2.52
C VAL A 123 36.70 19.76 -2.59
N SER A 124 35.83 20.70 -2.97
CA SER A 124 36.16 22.14 -2.98
C SER A 124 36.54 22.68 -1.60
N LEU A 125 35.84 22.26 -0.54
CA LEU A 125 36.14 22.63 0.84
C LEU A 125 37.50 22.08 1.31
N CYS A 126 37.84 20.84 0.94
CA CYS A 126 39.16 20.28 1.21
C CYS A 126 40.27 21.01 0.45
N ALA A 127 40.04 21.39 -0.81
CA ALA A 127 41.01 22.13 -1.62
C ALA A 127 41.29 23.54 -1.08
N LEU A 128 40.28 24.21 -0.49
CA LEU A 128 40.44 25.53 0.14
C LEU A 128 41.14 25.49 1.52
N ARG A 129 41.34 24.31 2.11
CA ARG A 129 42.01 24.13 3.40
C ARG A 129 43.52 23.87 3.28
N VAL A 130 44.05 23.79 2.06
CA VAL A 130 45.50 23.65 1.77
C VAL A 130 46.06 25.01 1.38
#